data_AF-A0A2G8HXA8-F1
#
_entry.id   AF-A0A2G8HXA8-F1
#
_cell.length_a   1.000
_cell.length_b   1.000
_cell.length_c   1.000
_cell.angle_alpha   90.00
_cell.angle_beta   90.00
_cell.angle_gamma   90.00
#
_symmetry.space_group_name_H-M   'P 1'
#
loop_
_entity.id
_entity.type
_entity.pdbx_description
1 polymer ?
#
loop_
_entity_poly.entity_id
_entity_poly.type
_entity_poly.pdbx_seq_one_letter_code
_entity_poly.pdbx_strand_id
1 'polypeptide(L)'
;MKVLINRLIAWFLDFLISIVFFNYLLSFDVFVGIREEIIQKFIDLSFSETNSNIFSNICLIYLLTTSLRFYSCLILGRSLSQMVVGIKARDGLLWSRIGGGLRCFLELLIPMSLVDVAFLLRGQKTLKETISGTVLIDKSNLFFRLATVAYTLFILFFAIGSPLLQNMTFVDGVNIAFSKVKLEKIDNRTDFSKFKHYPSESFKMSSFSSIKDSHLIFIPSFEITREKNKKRIRPYLVIHDVERQVQGDLKLQRRFSLLKVIQIASKYDPLFDFYYPELSKVMKRPVDYYSIKKYDSSFGDNKLLNPIARKEIQELIQASFELSFKNLGHSIAKNGPFISGHIKVRNLLLSLVDSTVAPTVDLVKLGNYNFLRFKQSFEDINDGKRNYRESYIPIETLNSSVITMEWGTGMKEALARKDFKSKFLGASKWFFDYSSVFKISLDEDKFSAFTVLDHFSDNSLDAATREALEKYTFTYFYDLSASSMKEEDETLRNSLIASINRLILLNNYARVKSKDKSKEVFSVKFSRLMSNLKNALKTKNKNFFEVK
;
A
#
# COMPACT_ATOMS: atom_id res chain seq x y z
N MET A 1 -43.44 25.08 13.09
CA MET A 1 -42.53 23.91 13.26
C MET A 1 -42.45 23.02 12.01
N LYS A 2 -43.56 22.45 11.49
CA LYS A 2 -43.55 21.57 10.30
C LYS A 2 -42.89 22.19 9.05
N VAL A 3 -43.23 23.45 8.73
CA VAL A 3 -42.67 24.16 7.57
C VAL A 3 -41.16 24.36 7.69
N LEU A 4 -40.66 24.66 8.89
CA LEU A 4 -39.23 24.79 9.18
C LEU A 4 -38.51 23.45 8.95
N ILE A 5 -39.04 22.34 9.49
CA ILE A 5 -38.46 21.00 9.33
C ILE A 5 -38.37 20.63 7.85
N ASN A 6 -39.44 20.81 7.08
CA ASN A 6 -39.44 20.50 5.64
C ASN A 6 -38.42 21.36 4.86
N ARG A 7 -38.28 22.64 5.21
CA ARG A 7 -37.27 23.52 4.59
C ARG A 7 -35.84 23.11 4.94
N LEU A 8 -35.60 22.68 6.18
CA LEU A 8 -34.29 22.16 6.63
C LEU A 8 -33.96 20.84 5.95
N ILE A 9 -34.92 19.91 5.83
CA ILE A 9 -34.76 18.66 5.08
C ILE A 9 -34.40 18.97 3.63
N ALA A 10 -35.15 19.85 2.95
CA ALA A 10 -34.84 20.21 1.57
C ALA A 10 -33.44 20.84 1.42
N TRP A 11 -33.03 21.72 2.34
CA TRP A 11 -31.68 22.29 2.35
C TRP A 11 -30.61 21.20 2.57
N PHE A 12 -30.82 20.31 3.54
CA PHE A 12 -29.91 19.21 3.84
C PHE A 12 -29.76 18.25 2.67
N LEU A 13 -30.85 17.93 1.97
CA LEU A 13 -30.81 17.09 0.77
C LEU A 13 -30.06 17.77 -0.37
N ASP A 14 -30.26 19.07 -0.60
CA ASP A 14 -29.46 19.83 -1.57
C ASP A 14 -27.97 19.83 -1.18
N PHE A 15 -27.67 19.94 0.12
CA PHE A 15 -26.30 19.86 0.64
C PHE A 15 -25.67 18.49 0.39
N LEU A 16 -26.40 17.39 0.64
CA LEU A 16 -25.93 16.04 0.35
C LEU A 16 -25.69 15.82 -1.16
N ILE A 17 -26.54 16.35 -2.04
CA ILE A 17 -26.29 16.34 -3.49
C ILE A 17 -24.98 17.07 -3.81
N SER A 18 -24.74 18.21 -3.18
CA SER A 18 -23.49 18.95 -3.35
C SER A 18 -22.27 18.23 -2.80
N ILE A 19 -22.39 17.35 -1.79
CA ILE A 19 -21.31 16.43 -1.40
C ILE A 19 -20.98 15.47 -2.54
N VAL A 20 -21.98 14.94 -3.24
CA VAL A 20 -21.76 14.06 -4.41
C VAL A 20 -20.99 14.81 -5.49
N PHE A 21 -21.43 16.01 -5.84
CA PHE A 21 -20.73 16.86 -6.82
C PHE A 21 -19.32 17.25 -6.35
N PHE A 22 -19.15 17.57 -5.08
CA PHE A 22 -17.84 17.89 -4.51
C PHE A 22 -16.86 16.72 -4.68
N ASN A 23 -17.28 15.50 -4.31
CA ASN A 23 -16.42 14.32 -4.47
C ASN A 23 -16.16 13.98 -5.94
N TYR A 24 -17.12 14.21 -6.83
CA TYR A 24 -16.90 14.10 -8.27
C TYR A 24 -15.86 15.12 -8.75
N LEU A 25 -15.97 16.38 -8.33
CA LEU A 25 -15.06 17.47 -8.70
C LEU A 25 -13.63 17.28 -8.19
N LEU A 26 -13.42 16.53 -7.10
CA LEU A 26 -12.09 16.14 -6.64
C LEU A 26 -11.32 15.25 -7.64
N SER A 27 -11.97 14.78 -8.71
CA SER A 27 -11.31 14.07 -9.80
C SER A 27 -10.59 14.99 -10.80
N PHE A 28 -10.74 16.31 -10.67
CA PHE A 28 -10.14 17.30 -11.57
C PHE A 28 -9.04 18.10 -10.86
N ASP A 29 -7.82 18.05 -11.41
CA ASP A 29 -6.65 18.70 -10.82
C ASP A 29 -6.84 20.20 -10.56
N VAL A 30 -7.58 20.90 -11.44
CA VAL A 30 -7.92 22.32 -11.28
C VAL A 30 -8.70 22.57 -9.98
N PHE A 31 -9.69 21.71 -9.69
CA PHE A 31 -10.49 21.85 -8.48
C PHE A 31 -9.70 21.46 -7.23
N VAL A 32 -8.82 20.46 -7.33
CA VAL A 32 -7.89 20.10 -6.26
C VAL A 32 -6.96 21.28 -5.94
N GLY A 33 -6.44 21.98 -6.95
CA GLY A 33 -5.62 23.18 -6.76
C GLY A 33 -6.37 24.28 -5.99
N ILE A 34 -7.60 24.61 -6.40
CA ILE A 34 -8.45 25.59 -5.70
C ILE A 34 -8.67 25.19 -4.24
N ARG A 35 -8.94 23.90 -3.98
CA ARG A 35 -9.14 23.39 -2.62
C ARG A 35 -7.90 23.54 -1.76
N GLU A 36 -6.72 23.21 -2.28
CA GLU A 36 -5.45 23.34 -1.55
C GLU A 36 -5.11 24.82 -1.27
N GLU A 37 -5.39 25.75 -2.19
CA GLU A 37 -5.25 27.19 -1.94
C GLU A 37 -6.13 27.67 -0.78
N ILE A 38 -7.38 27.19 -0.71
CA ILE A 38 -8.29 27.53 0.40
C ILE A 38 -7.80 26.91 1.71
N ILE A 39 -7.30 25.67 1.69
CA ILE A 39 -6.70 25.03 2.86
C ILE A 39 -5.52 25.85 3.37
N GLN A 40 -4.64 26.29 2.48
CA GLN A 40 -3.49 27.11 2.84
C GLN A 40 -3.94 28.43 3.49
N LYS A 41 -4.96 29.11 2.93
CA LYS A 41 -5.53 30.32 3.55
C LYS A 41 -6.04 30.07 4.98
N PHE A 42 -6.67 28.92 5.26
CA PHE A 42 -7.07 28.57 6.62
C PHE A 42 -5.87 28.25 7.52
N ILE A 43 -4.83 27.59 7.01
CA ILE A 43 -3.59 27.38 7.75
C ILE A 43 -2.93 28.72 8.10
N ASP A 44 -2.89 29.66 7.17
CA ASP A 44 -2.36 31.01 7.38
C ASP A 44 -3.16 31.78 8.46
N LEU A 45 -4.44 31.45 8.64
CA LEU A 45 -5.29 31.93 9.74
C LEU A 45 -5.10 31.17 11.06
N SER A 46 -4.01 30.40 11.19
CA SER A 46 -3.62 29.64 12.39
C SER A 46 -4.54 28.46 12.76
N PHE A 47 -5.34 27.94 11.83
CA PHE A 47 -6.06 26.68 12.04
C PHE A 47 -5.11 25.48 11.87
N SER A 48 -5.29 24.44 12.70
CA SER A 48 -4.59 23.16 12.50
C SER A 48 -4.92 22.55 11.14
N GLU A 49 -4.00 21.81 10.52
CA GLU A 49 -4.19 21.18 9.21
C GLU A 49 -5.51 20.39 9.08
N THR A 50 -5.89 19.63 10.11
CA THR A 50 -7.15 18.87 10.14
C THR A 50 -8.37 19.78 10.08
N ASN A 51 -8.40 20.83 10.93
CA ASN A 51 -9.48 21.81 10.94
C ASN A 51 -9.54 22.60 9.64
N SER A 52 -8.39 23.02 9.10
CA SER A 52 -8.30 23.73 7.81
C SER A 52 -8.89 22.90 6.67
N ASN A 53 -8.63 21.59 6.66
CA ASN A 53 -9.20 20.67 5.69
C ASN A 53 -10.73 20.55 5.84
N ILE A 54 -11.21 20.38 7.07
CA ILE A 54 -12.65 20.28 7.37
C ILE A 54 -13.38 21.58 6.96
N PHE A 55 -12.89 22.74 7.38
CA PHE A 55 -13.51 24.04 7.08
C PHE A 55 -13.45 24.37 5.60
N SER A 56 -12.34 24.10 4.92
CA SER A 56 -12.23 24.26 3.47
C SER A 56 -13.27 23.42 2.73
N ASN A 57 -13.40 22.13 3.07
CA ASN A 57 -14.39 21.25 2.46
C ASN A 57 -15.82 21.74 2.74
N ILE A 58 -16.16 22.12 3.98
CA ILE A 58 -17.48 22.64 4.33
C ILE A 58 -17.79 23.92 3.53
N CYS A 59 -16.83 24.84 3.42
CA CYS A 59 -16.97 26.07 2.65
C CYS A 59 -17.25 25.78 1.17
N LEU A 60 -16.45 24.91 0.55
CA LEU A 60 -16.62 24.51 -0.85
C LEU A 60 -17.97 23.81 -1.09
N ILE A 61 -18.35 22.87 -0.21
CA ILE A 61 -19.64 22.18 -0.31
C ILE A 61 -20.79 23.19 -0.13
N TYR A 62 -20.67 24.16 0.78
CA TYR A 62 -21.66 25.21 0.97
C TYR A 62 -21.81 26.11 -0.27
N LEU A 63 -20.70 26.51 -0.88
CA LEU A 63 -20.71 27.28 -2.14
C LEU A 63 -21.34 26.46 -3.27
N LEU A 64 -20.98 25.18 -3.39
CA LEU A 64 -21.60 24.26 -4.37
C LEU A 64 -23.10 24.08 -4.10
N THR A 65 -23.52 23.99 -2.85
CA THR A 65 -24.94 23.91 -2.46
C THR A 65 -25.68 25.15 -2.90
N THR A 66 -25.11 26.33 -2.63
CA THR A 66 -25.74 27.59 -2.98
C THR A 66 -25.83 27.78 -4.50
N SER A 67 -24.76 27.45 -5.22
CA SER A 67 -24.72 27.47 -6.69
C SER A 67 -25.73 26.49 -7.30
N LEU A 68 -25.77 25.24 -6.82
CA LEU A 68 -26.74 24.23 -7.25
C LEU A 68 -28.17 24.74 -7.07
N ARG A 69 -28.48 25.30 -5.90
CA ARG A 69 -29.81 25.86 -5.59
C ARG A 69 -30.12 27.09 -6.43
N PHE A 70 -29.15 27.95 -6.69
CA PHE A 70 -29.30 29.12 -7.54
C PHE A 70 -29.70 28.71 -8.97
N TYR A 71 -28.91 27.85 -9.62
CA TYR A 71 -29.18 27.43 -10.99
C TYR A 71 -30.45 26.57 -11.10
N SER A 72 -30.70 25.68 -10.14
CA SER A 72 -31.96 24.90 -10.14
C SER A 72 -33.18 25.79 -9.95
N CYS A 73 -33.11 26.83 -9.10
CA CYS A 73 -34.21 27.80 -8.97
C CYS A 73 -34.41 28.62 -10.25
N LEU A 74 -33.36 29.05 -10.94
CA LEU A 74 -33.48 29.77 -12.21
C LEU A 74 -34.17 28.93 -13.30
N ILE A 75 -33.85 27.64 -13.38
CA ILE A 75 -34.40 26.74 -14.40
C ILE A 75 -35.81 26.26 -14.02
N LEU A 76 -35.99 25.79 -12.79
CA LEU A 76 -37.19 25.06 -12.35
C LEU A 76 -38.13 25.88 -11.44
N GLY A 77 -37.75 27.09 -11.04
CA GLY A 77 -38.48 27.92 -10.08
C GLY A 77 -38.36 27.47 -8.62
N ARG A 78 -37.58 26.40 -8.37
CA ARG A 78 -37.36 25.78 -7.05
C ARG A 78 -36.11 24.88 -7.10
N SER A 79 -35.52 24.60 -5.94
CA SER A 79 -34.42 23.63 -5.89
C SER A 79 -34.91 22.19 -6.11
N LEU A 80 -34.01 21.31 -6.50
CA LEU A 80 -34.31 19.89 -6.73
C LEU A 80 -34.96 19.24 -5.50
N SER A 81 -34.41 19.49 -4.31
CA SER A 81 -34.98 18.94 -3.08
C SER A 81 -36.29 19.62 -2.66
N GLN A 82 -36.45 20.93 -2.91
CA GLN A 82 -37.72 21.62 -2.68
C GLN A 82 -38.86 21.03 -3.54
N MET A 83 -38.55 20.62 -4.77
CA MET A 83 -39.49 19.95 -5.66
C MET A 83 -40.03 18.65 -5.06
N VAL A 84 -39.14 17.81 -4.51
CA VAL A 84 -39.52 16.50 -3.95
C VAL A 84 -40.21 16.62 -2.59
N VAL A 85 -39.80 17.59 -1.76
CA VAL A 85 -40.43 17.86 -0.46
C VAL A 85 -41.82 18.52 -0.60
N GLY A 86 -42.13 19.07 -1.79
CA GLY A 86 -43.41 19.74 -2.05
C GLY A 86 -43.45 21.19 -1.61
N ILE A 87 -42.28 21.85 -1.54
CA ILE A 87 -42.16 23.28 -1.27
C ILE A 87 -42.26 24.03 -2.61
N LYS A 88 -43.08 25.09 -2.64
CA LYS A 88 -43.24 25.94 -3.83
C LYS A 88 -43.28 27.42 -3.46
N ALA A 89 -42.91 28.28 -4.40
CA ALA A 89 -43.22 29.69 -4.31
C ALA A 89 -44.74 29.92 -4.47
N ARG A 90 -45.26 30.97 -3.82
CA ARG A 90 -46.64 31.43 -4.00
C ARG A 90 -46.87 32.10 -5.35
N ASP A 91 -45.82 32.74 -5.88
CA ASP A 91 -45.89 33.67 -7.00
C ASP A 91 -45.92 32.99 -8.37
N GLY A 92 -46.08 33.78 -9.44
CA GLY A 92 -46.12 33.30 -10.82
C GLY A 92 -44.84 32.59 -11.26
N LEU A 93 -44.96 31.76 -12.30
CA LEU A 93 -43.87 30.90 -12.82
C LEU A 93 -42.56 31.66 -13.07
N LEU A 94 -42.62 32.84 -13.69
CA LEU A 94 -41.43 33.61 -14.06
C LEU A 94 -40.75 34.28 -12.86
N TRP A 95 -41.55 34.86 -11.94
CA TRP A 95 -41.04 35.47 -10.72
C TRP A 95 -40.48 34.42 -9.74
N SER A 96 -41.08 33.23 -9.68
CA SER A 96 -40.57 32.13 -8.86
C SER A 96 -39.14 31.70 -9.24
N ARG A 97 -38.74 31.90 -10.50
CA ARG A 97 -37.39 31.63 -11.00
C ARG A 97 -36.41 32.73 -10.62
N ILE A 98 -36.71 33.98 -10.98
CA ILE A 98 -35.83 35.11 -10.73
C ILE A 98 -35.70 35.38 -9.23
N GLY A 99 -36.83 35.50 -8.53
CA GLY A 99 -36.84 35.72 -7.08
C GLY A 99 -36.32 34.52 -6.29
N GLY A 100 -36.55 33.29 -6.79
CA GLY A 100 -35.93 32.08 -6.23
C GLY A 100 -34.41 32.08 -6.35
N GLY A 101 -33.88 32.46 -7.52
CA GLY A 101 -32.44 32.67 -7.73
C GLY A 101 -31.88 33.76 -6.81
N LEU A 102 -32.52 34.92 -6.75
CA LEU A 102 -32.10 36.02 -5.85
C LEU A 102 -32.09 35.59 -4.38
N ARG A 103 -33.07 34.80 -3.95
CA ARG A 103 -33.13 34.23 -2.58
C ARG A 103 -31.95 33.30 -2.29
N CYS A 104 -31.52 32.49 -3.25
CA CYS A 104 -30.32 31.64 -3.13
C CYS A 104 -29.04 32.49 -3.14
N PHE A 105 -28.97 33.54 -3.95
CA PHE A 105 -27.82 34.46 -3.92
C PHE A 105 -27.69 35.16 -2.56
N LEU A 106 -28.80 35.63 -1.99
CA LEU A 106 -28.85 36.19 -0.63
C LEU A 106 -28.46 35.18 0.46
N GLU A 107 -28.53 33.87 0.18
CA GLU A 107 -28.07 32.83 1.10
C GLU A 107 -26.54 32.84 1.28
N LEU A 108 -25.76 33.35 0.31
CA LEU A 108 -24.33 33.57 0.50
C LEU A 108 -24.03 34.59 1.59
N LEU A 109 -24.86 35.63 1.69
CA LEU A 109 -24.69 36.73 2.66
C LEU A 109 -25.38 36.43 4.00
N ILE A 110 -26.52 35.74 3.96
CA ILE A 110 -27.36 35.45 5.12
C ILE A 110 -27.68 33.95 5.13
N PRO A 111 -26.88 33.09 5.79
CA PRO A 111 -27.11 31.66 5.81
C PRO A 111 -28.43 31.30 6.49
N MET A 112 -29.23 30.43 5.85
CA MET A 112 -30.53 29.98 6.41
C MET A 112 -30.36 29.27 7.76
N SER A 113 -29.23 28.58 7.95
CA SER A 113 -28.90 27.83 9.17
C SER A 113 -28.66 28.71 10.40
N LEU A 114 -28.35 29.99 10.23
CA LEU A 114 -27.97 30.89 11.33
C LEU A 114 -29.03 31.95 11.65
N VAL A 115 -29.66 32.55 10.63
CA VAL A 115 -30.48 33.77 10.83
C VAL A 115 -31.98 33.50 10.65
N ASP A 116 -32.34 32.62 9.72
CA ASP A 116 -33.74 32.43 9.33
C ASP A 116 -34.52 31.50 10.27
N VAL A 117 -33.84 30.71 11.11
CA VAL A 117 -34.47 29.78 12.06
C VAL A 117 -35.39 30.51 13.04
N ALA A 118 -34.97 31.67 13.57
CA ALA A 118 -35.75 32.45 14.53
C ALA A 118 -37.05 33.01 13.92
N PHE A 119 -37.00 33.50 12.68
CA PHE A 119 -38.18 34.01 11.96
C PHE A 119 -39.16 32.88 11.60
N LEU A 120 -38.64 31.72 11.19
CA LEU A 120 -39.43 30.56 10.83
C LEU A 120 -40.09 29.88 12.04
N LEU A 121 -39.45 29.90 13.22
CA LEU A 121 -40.07 29.44 14.47
C LEU A 121 -41.27 30.30 14.86
N ARG A 122 -41.20 31.62 14.60
CA ARG A 122 -42.28 32.58 14.83
C ARG A 122 -43.34 32.62 13.73
N GLY A 123 -43.22 31.77 12.70
CA GLY A 123 -44.16 31.71 11.57
C GLY A 123 -44.12 32.96 10.67
N GLN A 124 -43.09 33.79 10.77
CA GLN A 124 -42.92 34.99 9.97
C GLN A 124 -42.16 34.69 8.66
N LYS A 125 -42.30 35.59 7.68
CA LYS A 125 -41.50 35.56 6.45
C LYS A 125 -40.03 35.75 6.81
N THR A 126 -39.12 35.04 6.13
CA THR A 126 -37.69 35.25 6.38
C THR A 126 -37.21 36.56 5.76
N LEU A 127 -36.06 37.07 6.23
CA LEU A 127 -35.43 38.26 5.64
C LEU A 127 -35.19 38.05 4.14
N LYS A 128 -34.76 36.85 3.76
CA LYS A 128 -34.53 36.49 2.34
C LYS A 128 -35.83 36.44 1.54
N GLU A 129 -36.92 35.93 2.09
CA GLU A 129 -38.24 35.95 1.43
C GLU A 129 -38.79 37.37 1.29
N THR A 130 -38.46 38.24 2.24
CA THR A 130 -38.89 39.65 2.26
C THR A 130 -38.14 40.46 1.19
N ILE A 131 -36.82 40.32 1.12
CA ILE A 131 -35.98 41.01 0.13
C ILE A 131 -36.20 40.46 -1.28
N SER A 132 -36.34 39.13 -1.43
CA SER A 132 -36.58 38.51 -2.74
C SER A 132 -38.02 38.62 -3.23
N GLY A 133 -38.95 39.03 -2.37
CA GLY A 133 -40.37 39.03 -2.69
C GLY A 133 -40.93 37.66 -3.06
N THR A 134 -40.32 36.56 -2.58
CA THR A 134 -40.78 35.19 -2.86
C THR A 134 -41.11 34.45 -1.58
N VAL A 135 -42.39 34.13 -1.38
CA VAL A 135 -42.85 33.42 -0.18
C VAL A 135 -42.95 31.93 -0.47
N LEU A 136 -42.25 31.10 0.31
CA LEU A 136 -42.34 29.65 0.18
C LEU A 136 -43.50 29.07 0.98
N ILE A 137 -44.29 28.22 0.34
CA ILE A 137 -45.43 27.50 0.94
C ILE A 137 -45.14 26.00 0.87
N ASP A 138 -45.47 25.30 1.95
CA ASP A 138 -45.41 23.84 2.06
C ASP A 138 -46.77 23.24 1.62
N LYS A 139 -46.77 22.44 0.55
CA LYS A 139 -47.93 21.64 0.11
C LYS A 139 -47.66 20.13 0.27
N SER A 140 -47.17 19.72 1.43
CA SER A 140 -46.86 18.32 1.74
C SER A 140 -48.11 17.43 1.91
N ASN A 141 -48.50 16.78 0.81
CA ASN A 141 -49.45 15.65 0.80
C ASN A 141 -48.76 14.32 1.15
N LEU A 142 -49.53 13.25 1.38
CA LEU A 142 -48.99 11.92 1.71
C LEU A 142 -47.95 11.45 0.67
N PHE A 143 -48.25 11.68 -0.62
CA PHE A 143 -47.33 11.38 -1.73
C PHE A 143 -45.96 12.07 -1.55
N PHE A 144 -45.93 13.38 -1.26
CA PHE A 144 -44.68 14.11 -1.06
C PHE A 144 -43.91 13.62 0.17
N ARG A 145 -44.60 13.15 1.22
CA ARG A 145 -43.91 12.57 2.39
C ARG A 145 -43.21 11.26 2.04
N LEU A 146 -43.89 10.35 1.34
CA LEU A 146 -43.29 9.09 0.87
C LEU A 146 -42.13 9.35 -0.10
N ALA A 147 -42.33 10.27 -1.05
CA ALA A 147 -41.30 10.70 -1.99
C ALA A 147 -40.08 11.30 -1.27
N THR A 148 -40.31 12.13 -0.23
CA THR A 148 -39.23 12.71 0.59
C THR A 148 -38.41 11.63 1.29
N VAL A 149 -39.06 10.63 1.90
CA VAL A 149 -38.35 9.53 2.58
C VAL A 149 -37.53 8.71 1.57
N ALA A 150 -38.14 8.29 0.47
CA ALA A 150 -37.44 7.52 -0.57
C ALA A 150 -36.26 8.30 -1.17
N TYR A 151 -36.46 9.57 -1.47
CA TYR A 151 -35.43 10.46 -2.01
C TYR A 151 -34.32 10.75 -1.00
N THR A 152 -34.64 10.86 0.29
CA THR A 152 -33.65 11.03 1.36
C THR A 152 -32.75 9.81 1.46
N LEU A 153 -33.32 8.61 1.49
CA LEU A 153 -32.53 7.36 1.53
C LEU A 153 -31.66 7.22 0.28
N PHE A 154 -32.23 7.54 -0.89
CA PHE A 154 -31.50 7.52 -2.16
C PHE A 154 -30.31 8.49 -2.14
N ILE A 155 -30.52 9.77 -1.85
CA ILE A 155 -29.42 10.75 -1.81
C ILE A 155 -28.41 10.39 -0.73
N LEU A 156 -28.84 9.93 0.44
CA LEU A 156 -27.93 9.56 1.52
C LEU A 156 -27.01 8.41 1.08
N PHE A 157 -27.55 7.39 0.41
CA PHE A 157 -26.76 6.30 -0.16
C PHE A 157 -25.72 6.82 -1.18
N PHE A 158 -26.13 7.71 -2.08
CA PHE A 158 -25.21 8.31 -3.06
C PHE A 158 -24.17 9.24 -2.41
N ALA A 159 -24.56 10.03 -1.41
CA ALA A 159 -23.65 10.92 -0.70
C ALA A 159 -22.57 10.11 0.05
N ILE A 160 -22.96 9.05 0.74
CA ILE A 160 -22.02 8.13 1.39
C ILE A 160 -21.13 7.42 0.36
N GLY A 161 -21.70 6.96 -0.75
CA GLY A 161 -20.96 6.29 -1.82
C GLY A 161 -20.10 7.22 -2.68
N SER A 162 -20.34 8.53 -2.65
CA SER A 162 -19.71 9.49 -3.57
C SER A 162 -18.18 9.53 -3.56
N PRO A 163 -17.45 9.25 -2.46
CA PRO A 163 -16.01 9.11 -2.51
C PRO A 163 -15.52 8.05 -3.51
N LEU A 164 -16.33 7.02 -3.84
CA LEU A 164 -16.01 6.01 -4.85
C LEU A 164 -16.04 6.53 -6.29
N LEU A 165 -16.56 7.74 -6.51
CA LEU A 165 -16.56 8.42 -7.81
C LEU A 165 -15.28 9.24 -8.05
N GLN A 166 -14.39 9.34 -7.04
CA GLN A 166 -13.11 10.03 -7.19
C GLN A 166 -12.24 9.35 -8.27
N ASN A 167 -11.61 10.16 -9.13
CA ASN A 167 -10.79 9.76 -10.28
C ASN A 167 -11.57 9.27 -11.51
N MET A 168 -12.86 9.60 -11.64
CA MET A 168 -13.71 9.28 -12.80
C MET A 168 -13.72 7.79 -13.21
N THR A 169 -13.29 6.91 -12.33
CA THR A 169 -13.30 5.47 -12.51
C THR A 169 -14.13 4.88 -11.39
N PHE A 170 -15.08 4.02 -11.72
CA PHE A 170 -15.74 3.24 -10.69
C PHE A 170 -14.66 2.39 -10.02
N VAL A 171 -14.40 2.68 -8.75
CA VAL A 171 -13.51 1.86 -7.94
C VAL A 171 -14.22 0.51 -7.74
N ASP A 172 -13.99 -0.39 -8.68
CA ASP A 172 -14.48 -1.76 -8.57
C ASP A 172 -13.72 -2.45 -7.44
N GLY A 173 -14.50 -3.08 -6.56
CA GLY A 173 -13.96 -3.85 -5.44
C GLY A 173 -13.20 -5.04 -5.96
N VAL A 174 -12.06 -5.34 -5.34
CA VAL A 174 -11.32 -6.58 -5.59
C VAL A 174 -11.70 -7.55 -4.49
N ASN A 175 -12.29 -8.69 -4.87
CA ASN A 175 -12.52 -9.77 -3.91
C ASN A 175 -11.17 -10.33 -3.46
N ILE A 176 -10.83 -10.12 -2.19
CA ILE A 176 -9.59 -10.65 -1.62
C ILE A 176 -9.79 -12.13 -1.31
N ALA A 177 -9.12 -12.98 -2.08
CA ALA A 177 -9.05 -14.40 -1.76
C ALA A 177 -8.02 -14.64 -0.65
N PHE A 178 -8.32 -15.57 0.26
CA PHE A 178 -7.34 -16.08 1.22
C PHE A 178 -6.68 -17.33 0.66
N SER A 179 -5.35 -17.30 0.51
CA SER A 179 -4.58 -18.45 0.06
C SER A 179 -3.52 -18.81 1.10
N LYS A 180 -3.47 -20.07 1.53
CA LYS A 180 -2.34 -20.58 2.32
C LYS A 180 -1.39 -21.28 1.37
N VAL A 181 -0.11 -20.89 1.37
CA VAL A 181 0.90 -21.69 0.67
C VAL A 181 1.00 -23.02 1.38
N LYS A 182 0.66 -24.11 0.66
CA LYS A 182 0.75 -25.46 1.19
C LYS A 182 2.23 -25.77 1.41
N LEU A 183 2.58 -26.05 2.66
CA LEU A 183 3.87 -26.61 3.02
C LEU A 183 4.00 -27.98 2.38
N GLU A 184 5.21 -28.32 1.97
CA GLU A 184 5.56 -29.70 1.65
C GLU A 184 5.27 -30.57 2.88
N LYS A 185 4.54 -31.68 2.68
CA LYS A 185 4.22 -32.58 3.79
C LYS A 185 5.50 -33.29 4.20
N ILE A 186 5.94 -33.05 5.43
CA ILE A 186 7.01 -33.83 6.06
C ILE A 186 6.37 -35.15 6.47
N ASP A 187 6.86 -36.26 5.91
CA ASP A 187 6.44 -37.62 6.23
C ASP A 187 7.51 -38.30 7.09
N ASN A 188 7.20 -39.42 7.72
CA ASN A 188 8.15 -40.17 8.56
C ASN A 188 9.36 -40.72 7.76
N ARG A 189 9.29 -40.66 6.42
CA ARG A 189 10.38 -41.03 5.49
C ARG A 189 11.23 -39.85 5.04
N THR A 190 10.95 -38.64 5.52
CA THR A 190 11.70 -37.44 5.14
C THR A 190 13.06 -37.44 5.82
N ASP A 191 14.12 -37.46 5.02
CA ASP A 191 15.49 -37.42 5.53
C ASP A 191 15.89 -35.98 5.90
N PHE A 192 15.97 -35.72 7.20
CA PHE A 192 16.30 -34.41 7.76
C PHE A 192 17.75 -33.97 7.53
N SER A 193 18.66 -34.89 7.16
CA SER A 193 20.05 -34.53 6.84
C SER A 193 20.16 -33.59 5.64
N LYS A 194 19.12 -33.59 4.80
CA LYS A 194 19.00 -32.77 3.58
C LYS A 194 18.47 -31.37 3.85
N PHE A 195 17.94 -31.12 5.05
CA PHE A 195 17.42 -29.80 5.41
C PHE A 195 18.54 -28.92 5.93
N LYS A 196 18.62 -27.70 5.38
CA LYS A 196 19.52 -26.67 5.86
C LYS A 196 18.73 -25.47 6.37
N HIS A 197 19.30 -24.80 7.36
CA HIS A 197 18.78 -23.56 7.90
C HIS A 197 19.37 -22.38 7.11
N TYR A 198 18.49 -21.51 6.61
CA TYR A 198 18.82 -20.33 5.81
C TYR A 198 18.36 -19.06 6.54
N PRO A 199 19.17 -18.56 7.50
CA PRO A 199 18.88 -17.31 8.19
C PRO A 199 19.25 -16.11 7.32
N SER A 200 18.44 -15.05 7.37
CA SER A 200 18.74 -13.76 6.76
C SER A 200 18.28 -12.57 7.60
N GLU A 201 19.23 -11.74 8.01
CA GLU A 201 19.01 -10.48 8.71
C GLU A 201 18.47 -9.39 7.76
N SER A 202 18.86 -9.39 6.48
CA SER A 202 18.38 -8.42 5.49
C SER A 202 16.90 -8.64 5.15
N PHE A 203 16.48 -9.89 4.95
CA PHE A 203 15.09 -10.24 4.67
C PHE A 203 14.25 -10.44 5.94
N LYS A 204 14.87 -10.43 7.13
CA LYS A 204 14.22 -10.68 8.42
C LYS A 204 13.52 -12.02 8.48
N MET A 205 14.17 -13.06 7.96
CA MET A 205 13.59 -14.41 7.91
C MET A 205 14.60 -15.49 8.22
N SER A 206 14.11 -16.65 8.66
CA SER A 206 14.83 -17.90 8.61
C SER A 206 13.98 -18.98 7.95
N SER A 207 14.54 -19.73 7.02
CA SER A 207 13.85 -20.89 6.44
C SER A 207 14.60 -22.18 6.73
N PHE A 208 13.90 -23.19 7.26
CA PHE A 208 14.42 -24.55 7.37
C PHE A 208 13.85 -25.36 6.21
N SER A 209 14.65 -25.60 5.18
CA SER A 209 14.17 -26.17 3.92
C SER A 209 15.14 -27.18 3.32
N SER A 210 14.60 -28.13 2.57
CA SER A 210 15.31 -29.14 1.77
C SER A 210 15.73 -28.60 0.39
N ILE A 211 15.87 -27.28 0.24
CA ILE A 211 16.12 -26.67 -1.08
C ILE A 211 17.46 -27.11 -1.70
N LYS A 212 18.43 -27.53 -0.87
CA LYS A 212 19.71 -28.09 -1.34
C LYS A 212 19.55 -29.36 -2.18
N ASP A 213 18.51 -30.14 -1.91
CA ASP A 213 18.16 -31.36 -2.66
C ASP A 213 17.15 -31.09 -3.78
N SER A 214 16.72 -29.84 -3.93
CA SER A 214 15.94 -29.42 -5.07
C SER A 214 16.86 -28.96 -6.19
N HIS A 215 16.29 -28.82 -7.37
CA HIS A 215 16.91 -28.20 -8.54
C HIS A 215 17.07 -26.67 -8.42
N LEU A 216 16.74 -26.07 -7.26
CA LEU A 216 16.81 -24.63 -7.03
C LEU A 216 18.14 -24.22 -6.37
N ILE A 217 18.81 -23.25 -6.98
CA ILE A 217 20.07 -22.67 -6.53
C ILE A 217 19.88 -21.19 -6.17
N PHE A 218 20.60 -20.76 -5.15
CA PHE A 218 20.58 -19.39 -4.65
C PHE A 218 21.85 -18.63 -5.02
N ILE A 219 21.72 -17.54 -5.76
CA ILE A 219 22.85 -16.71 -6.16
C ILE A 219 22.71 -15.36 -5.45
N PRO A 220 23.59 -15.05 -4.48
CA PRO A 220 23.54 -13.77 -3.79
C PRO A 220 23.97 -12.64 -4.72
N SER A 221 23.19 -11.56 -4.80
CA SER A 221 23.48 -10.41 -5.66
C SER A 221 23.11 -9.09 -4.99
N PHE A 222 23.50 -7.98 -5.63
CA PHE A 222 23.35 -6.65 -5.04
C PHE A 222 22.95 -5.61 -6.08
N GLU A 223 21.98 -4.78 -5.73
CA GLU A 223 21.60 -3.61 -6.50
C GLU A 223 22.40 -2.41 -5.97
N ILE A 224 23.16 -1.75 -6.85
CA ILE A 224 23.97 -0.58 -6.51
C ILE A 224 23.37 0.61 -7.25
N THR A 225 22.62 1.44 -6.52
CA THR A 225 21.98 2.65 -7.06
C THR A 225 22.64 3.91 -6.48
N ARG A 226 22.54 5.04 -7.18
CA ARG A 226 22.98 6.35 -6.69
C ARG A 226 21.73 7.20 -6.45
N GLU A 227 21.36 7.38 -5.18
CA GLU A 227 20.24 8.23 -4.77
C GLU A 227 20.80 9.49 -4.10
N LYS A 228 20.50 10.69 -4.64
CA LYS A 228 20.88 11.99 -4.04
C LYS A 228 22.36 12.04 -3.60
N ASN A 229 23.28 11.68 -4.49
CA ASN A 229 24.74 11.59 -4.26
C ASN A 229 25.24 10.54 -3.27
N LYS A 230 24.38 9.75 -2.63
CA LYS A 230 24.79 8.59 -1.82
C LYS A 230 24.58 7.30 -2.61
N LYS A 231 25.61 6.45 -2.64
CA LYS A 231 25.46 5.08 -3.18
C LYS A 231 24.66 4.26 -2.17
N ARG A 232 23.63 3.58 -2.64
CA ARG A 232 22.77 2.68 -1.86
C ARG A 232 22.96 1.27 -2.39
N ILE A 233 23.27 0.36 -1.47
CA ILE A 233 23.47 -1.06 -1.76
C ILE A 233 22.25 -1.78 -1.19
N ARG A 234 21.55 -2.54 -2.04
CA ARG A 234 20.42 -3.38 -1.62
C ARG A 234 20.73 -4.83 -1.96
N PRO A 235 20.80 -5.74 -0.97
CA PRO A 235 20.94 -7.16 -1.26
C PRO A 235 19.66 -7.68 -1.93
N TYR A 236 19.83 -8.61 -2.85
CA TYR A 236 18.72 -9.39 -3.39
C TYR A 236 19.19 -10.79 -3.79
N LEU A 237 18.25 -11.71 -3.83
CA LEU A 237 18.53 -13.11 -4.13
C LEU A 237 18.07 -13.44 -5.54
N VAL A 238 18.95 -14.00 -6.36
CA VAL A 238 18.57 -14.65 -7.61
C VAL A 238 18.33 -16.13 -7.31
N ILE A 239 17.23 -16.67 -7.80
CA ILE A 239 16.80 -18.05 -7.62
C ILE A 239 16.85 -18.68 -9.01
N HIS A 240 17.71 -19.67 -9.19
CA HIS A 240 17.88 -20.37 -10.46
C HIS A 240 17.36 -21.80 -10.36
N ASP A 241 16.58 -22.24 -11.34
CA ASP A 241 16.09 -23.61 -11.47
C ASP A 241 16.95 -24.32 -12.53
N VAL A 242 17.80 -25.24 -12.08
CA VAL A 242 18.79 -25.94 -12.92
C VAL A 242 18.10 -26.84 -13.96
N GLU A 243 17.10 -27.61 -13.53
CA GLU A 243 16.40 -28.55 -14.42
C GLU A 243 15.67 -27.82 -15.54
N ARG A 244 15.06 -26.67 -15.21
CA ARG A 244 14.23 -25.91 -16.15
C ARG A 244 14.99 -24.79 -16.86
N GLN A 245 16.21 -24.48 -16.41
CA GLN A 245 17.09 -23.38 -16.88
C GLN A 245 16.41 -22.01 -16.85
N VAL A 246 15.64 -21.74 -15.80
CA VAL A 246 14.92 -20.49 -15.61
C VAL A 246 15.33 -19.82 -14.30
N GLN A 247 15.09 -18.52 -14.20
CA GLN A 247 15.44 -17.75 -13.01
C GLN A 247 14.33 -16.81 -12.56
N GLY A 248 14.39 -16.45 -11.29
CA GLY A 248 13.61 -15.37 -10.70
C GLY A 248 14.40 -14.61 -9.65
N ASP A 249 13.93 -13.43 -9.29
CA ASP A 249 14.57 -12.56 -8.32
C ASP A 249 13.68 -12.37 -7.10
N LEU A 250 14.27 -12.31 -5.91
CA LEU A 250 13.63 -11.89 -4.65
C LEU A 250 14.36 -10.64 -4.12
N LYS A 251 13.67 -9.50 -4.09
CA LYS A 251 14.23 -8.18 -3.76
C LYS A 251 13.50 -7.53 -2.58
N LEU A 252 14.24 -6.74 -1.79
CA LEU A 252 13.66 -5.86 -0.78
C LEU A 252 13.59 -4.43 -1.33
N GLN A 253 12.39 -3.96 -1.68
CA GLN A 253 12.24 -2.71 -2.43
C GLN A 253 12.21 -1.48 -1.52
N ARG A 254 11.21 -1.40 -0.63
CA ARG A 254 10.96 -0.22 0.22
C ARG A 254 10.52 -0.64 1.61
N ARG A 255 10.98 0.09 2.63
CA ARG A 255 10.41 0.01 3.98
C ARG A 255 9.11 0.81 4.02
N PHE A 256 8.12 0.29 4.71
CA PHE A 256 6.78 0.85 4.80
C PHE A 256 6.24 0.69 6.22
N SER A 257 5.59 1.71 6.76
CA SER A 257 4.99 1.60 8.08
C SER A 257 3.49 1.46 7.98
N LEU A 258 2.95 0.36 8.53
CA LEU A 258 1.49 0.20 8.66
C LEU A 258 0.90 1.25 9.60
N LEU A 259 1.69 1.88 10.47
CA LEU A 259 1.20 2.98 11.29
C LEU A 259 0.65 4.12 10.42
N LYS A 260 1.28 4.40 9.27
CA LYS A 260 0.78 5.40 8.31
C LYS A 260 -0.58 5.00 7.72
N VAL A 261 -0.80 3.71 7.50
CA VAL A 261 -2.10 3.19 7.04
C VAL A 261 -3.18 3.46 8.08
N ILE A 262 -2.89 3.14 9.35
CA ILE A 262 -3.81 3.35 10.47
C ILE A 262 -4.11 4.84 10.66
N GLN A 263 -3.08 5.70 10.63
CA GLN A 263 -3.22 7.15 10.74
C GLN A 263 -4.09 7.74 9.63
N ILE A 264 -3.90 7.30 8.39
CA ILE A 264 -4.73 7.75 7.26
C ILE A 264 -6.17 7.28 7.44
N ALA A 265 -6.39 6.01 7.81
CA ALA A 265 -7.73 5.51 8.06
C ALA A 265 -8.45 6.36 9.12
N SER A 266 -7.81 6.60 10.25
CA SER A 266 -8.36 7.39 11.35
C SER A 266 -8.59 8.87 10.98
N LYS A 267 -7.69 9.50 10.21
CA LYS A 267 -7.84 10.92 9.81
C LYS A 267 -9.13 11.17 9.02
N TYR A 268 -9.63 10.16 8.29
CA TYR A 268 -10.80 10.29 7.41
C TYR A 268 -12.02 9.50 7.89
N ASP A 269 -11.98 8.94 9.10
CA ASP A 269 -13.10 8.23 9.74
C ASP A 269 -13.30 8.72 11.19
N PRO A 270 -14.24 9.64 11.43
CA PRO A 270 -14.57 10.12 12.78
C PRO A 270 -15.02 9.03 13.76
N LEU A 271 -15.48 7.88 13.27
CA LEU A 271 -15.92 6.76 14.09
C LEU A 271 -14.85 5.64 14.16
N PHE A 272 -13.62 5.92 13.76
CA PHE A 272 -12.54 4.94 13.73
C PHE A 272 -12.33 4.25 15.09
N ASP A 273 -12.39 5.01 16.20
CA ASP A 273 -12.23 4.49 17.55
C ASP A 273 -13.33 3.48 17.94
N PHE A 274 -14.51 3.56 17.32
CA PHE A 274 -15.63 2.66 17.57
C PHE A 274 -15.49 1.35 16.77
N TYR A 275 -15.13 1.43 15.50
CA TYR A 275 -15.00 0.26 14.62
C TYR A 275 -13.65 -0.46 14.74
N TYR A 276 -12.58 0.25 15.13
CA TYR A 276 -11.20 -0.25 15.25
C TYR A 276 -10.55 0.18 16.58
N PRO A 277 -11.10 -0.26 17.73
CA PRO A 277 -10.67 0.21 19.05
C PRO A 277 -9.22 -0.15 19.39
N GLU A 278 -8.72 -1.32 18.97
CA GLU A 278 -7.34 -1.70 19.24
C GLU A 278 -6.36 -0.92 18.36
N LEU A 279 -6.70 -0.64 17.10
CA LEU A 279 -5.89 0.24 16.25
C LEU A 279 -5.83 1.67 16.79
N SER A 280 -6.92 2.17 17.36
CA SER A 280 -6.92 3.46 18.05
C SER A 280 -5.93 3.47 19.22
N LYS A 281 -5.93 2.40 20.04
CA LYS A 281 -4.94 2.23 21.13
C LYS A 281 -3.50 2.16 20.60
N VAL A 282 -3.28 1.52 19.44
CA VAL A 282 -1.96 1.49 18.79
C VAL A 282 -1.47 2.90 18.45
N MET A 283 -2.34 3.77 17.92
CA MET A 283 -1.97 5.16 17.59
C MET A 283 -1.71 6.03 18.82
N LYS A 284 -2.41 5.79 19.93
CA LYS A 284 -2.27 6.56 21.18
C LYS A 284 -0.97 6.22 21.95
N ARG A 285 -0.32 5.10 21.62
CA ARG A 285 0.96 4.70 22.23
C ARG A 285 2.13 5.45 21.59
N PRO A 286 3.22 5.70 22.35
CA PRO A 286 4.43 6.30 21.79
C PRO A 286 5.01 5.42 20.68
N VAL A 287 5.52 6.05 19.62
CA VAL A 287 6.07 5.39 18.42
C VAL A 287 7.16 4.37 18.80
N ASP A 288 7.96 4.68 19.81
CA ASP A 288 9.06 3.83 20.30
C ASP A 288 8.58 2.46 20.80
N TYR A 289 7.34 2.35 21.27
CA TYR A 289 6.79 1.08 21.76
C TYR A 289 6.79 -0.01 20.68
N TYR A 290 6.55 0.40 19.43
CA TYR A 290 6.49 -0.48 18.26
C TYR A 290 7.72 -0.34 17.34
N SER A 291 8.73 0.42 17.77
CA SER A 291 10.00 0.48 17.06
C SER A 291 10.69 -0.89 17.05
N ILE A 292 11.58 -1.11 16.08
CA ILE A 292 12.34 -2.36 15.94
C ILE A 292 13.15 -2.59 17.22
N LYS A 293 12.94 -3.74 17.87
CA LYS A 293 13.63 -4.12 19.11
C LYS A 293 14.79 -5.06 18.85
N LYS A 294 15.80 -5.04 19.71
CA LYS A 294 16.84 -6.07 19.67
C LYS A 294 16.20 -7.41 20.06
N TYR A 295 16.47 -8.45 19.27
CA TYR A 295 15.91 -9.78 19.52
C TYR A 295 16.45 -10.39 20.81
N ASP A 296 15.56 -11.01 21.58
CA ASP A 296 15.85 -11.87 22.73
C ASP A 296 15.16 -13.22 22.47
N SER A 297 15.85 -14.31 22.76
CA SER A 297 15.32 -15.68 22.70
C SER A 297 13.97 -15.87 23.43
N SER A 298 13.72 -15.11 24.50
CA SER A 298 12.45 -15.14 25.25
C SER A 298 11.25 -14.65 24.43
N PHE A 299 11.47 -13.85 23.38
CA PHE A 299 10.39 -13.38 22.52
C PHE A 299 9.88 -14.46 21.56
N GLY A 300 10.72 -15.42 21.17
CA GLY A 300 10.35 -16.46 20.21
C GLY A 300 9.71 -15.89 18.93
N ASP A 301 8.56 -16.45 18.54
CA ASP A 301 7.79 -16.02 17.35
C ASP A 301 6.75 -14.91 17.66
N ASN A 302 6.83 -14.28 18.84
CA ASN A 302 5.87 -13.24 19.24
C ASN A 302 6.07 -11.97 18.41
N LYS A 303 4.95 -11.33 18.03
CA LYS A 303 4.94 -10.05 17.28
C LYS A 303 4.64 -8.90 18.23
N LEU A 304 5.10 -7.69 17.91
CA LEU A 304 4.87 -6.53 18.78
C LEU A 304 3.39 -6.09 18.82
N LEU A 305 2.67 -6.30 17.71
CA LEU A 305 1.23 -6.06 17.67
C LEU A 305 0.47 -7.21 18.33
N ASN A 306 -0.48 -6.85 19.20
CA ASN A 306 -1.35 -7.82 19.84
C ASN A 306 -2.23 -8.55 18.78
N PRO A 307 -2.70 -9.77 19.08
CA PRO A 307 -3.49 -10.55 18.12
C PRO A 307 -4.74 -9.86 17.59
N ILE A 308 -5.41 -9.06 18.42
CA ILE A 308 -6.65 -8.36 18.07
C ILE A 308 -6.36 -7.20 17.11
N ALA A 309 -5.36 -6.34 17.38
CA ALA A 309 -4.98 -5.28 16.43
C ALA A 309 -4.55 -5.87 15.08
N ARG A 310 -3.84 -7.01 15.05
CA ARG A 310 -3.49 -7.68 13.78
C ARG A 310 -4.74 -8.05 12.97
N LYS A 311 -5.80 -8.51 13.64
CA LYS A 311 -7.08 -8.82 13.01
C LYS A 311 -7.78 -7.55 12.51
N GLU A 312 -7.80 -6.49 13.32
CA GLU A 312 -8.38 -5.20 12.91
C GLU A 312 -7.64 -4.58 11.71
N ILE A 313 -6.29 -4.65 11.66
CA ILE A 313 -5.52 -4.22 10.47
C ILE A 313 -5.94 -5.03 9.24
N GLN A 314 -6.05 -6.35 9.38
CA GLN A 314 -6.47 -7.22 8.29
C GLN A 314 -7.88 -6.87 7.81
N GLU A 315 -8.83 -6.68 8.73
CA GLU A 315 -10.21 -6.30 8.43
C GLU A 315 -10.27 -4.92 7.73
N LEU A 316 -9.51 -3.94 8.21
CA LEU A 316 -9.38 -2.61 7.60
C LEU A 316 -8.85 -2.70 6.16
N ILE A 317 -7.76 -3.43 5.94
CA ILE A 317 -7.17 -3.62 4.60
C ILE A 317 -8.15 -4.35 3.71
N GLN A 318 -8.79 -5.42 4.20
CA GLN A 318 -9.74 -6.20 3.43
C GLN A 318 -10.94 -5.36 3.00
N ALA A 319 -11.56 -4.64 3.95
CA ALA A 319 -12.64 -3.70 3.67
C ALA A 319 -12.24 -2.65 2.63
N SER A 320 -11.01 -2.15 2.70
CA SER A 320 -10.51 -1.12 1.78
C SER A 320 -10.43 -1.59 0.33
N PHE A 321 -10.05 -2.83 0.08
CA PHE A 321 -9.97 -3.39 -1.28
C PHE A 321 -11.30 -3.94 -1.79
N GLU A 322 -12.11 -4.54 -0.91
CA GLU A 322 -13.41 -5.09 -1.28
C GLU A 322 -14.45 -3.99 -1.55
N LEU A 323 -14.30 -2.81 -0.96
CA LEU A 323 -15.22 -1.69 -1.09
C LEU A 323 -15.53 -1.38 -2.57
N SER A 324 -16.82 -1.40 -2.89
CA SER A 324 -17.41 -1.12 -4.19
C SER A 324 -18.85 -0.61 -3.99
N PHE A 325 -19.47 -0.08 -5.04
CA PHE A 325 -20.89 0.30 -4.98
C PHE A 325 -21.81 -0.90 -4.69
N LYS A 326 -21.45 -2.11 -5.15
CA LYS A 326 -22.25 -3.33 -4.97
C LYS A 326 -22.34 -3.79 -3.52
N ASN A 327 -21.26 -3.64 -2.76
CA ASN A 327 -21.19 -4.05 -1.35
C ASN A 327 -21.16 -2.86 -0.38
N LEU A 328 -21.42 -1.64 -0.85
CA LEU A 328 -21.39 -0.42 -0.05
C LEU A 328 -22.27 -0.52 1.20
N GLY A 329 -23.51 -1.01 1.06
CA GLY A 329 -24.43 -1.17 2.20
C GLY A 329 -23.89 -2.12 3.28
N HIS A 330 -23.29 -3.25 2.86
CA HIS A 330 -22.65 -4.18 3.79
C HIS A 330 -21.43 -3.55 4.48
N SER A 331 -20.59 -2.83 3.72
CA SER A 331 -19.44 -2.13 4.27
C SER A 331 -19.84 -1.05 5.26
N ILE A 332 -20.91 -0.30 4.99
CA ILE A 332 -21.43 0.74 5.91
C ILE A 332 -21.89 0.11 7.23
N ALA A 333 -22.62 -1.00 7.16
CA ALA A 333 -23.13 -1.67 8.35
C ALA A 333 -22.00 -2.25 9.23
N LYS A 334 -20.93 -2.76 8.59
CA LYS A 334 -19.83 -3.44 9.31
C LYS A 334 -18.73 -2.48 9.77
N ASN A 335 -18.33 -1.54 8.92
CA ASN A 335 -17.14 -0.70 9.10
C ASN A 335 -17.48 0.79 9.28
N GLY A 336 -18.75 1.16 9.20
CA GLY A 336 -19.23 2.53 9.36
C GLY A 336 -19.43 3.30 8.05
N PRO A 337 -20.12 4.45 8.11
CA PRO A 337 -20.49 5.23 6.93
C PRO A 337 -19.34 6.02 6.30
N PHE A 338 -18.18 6.13 6.95
CA PHE A 338 -17.07 6.97 6.52
C PHE A 338 -16.08 6.21 5.62
N ILE A 339 -16.49 5.93 4.38
CA ILE A 339 -15.70 5.10 3.46
C ILE A 339 -14.45 5.77 2.88
N SER A 340 -14.29 7.09 3.06
CA SER A 340 -13.15 7.84 2.52
C SER A 340 -11.81 7.33 3.04
N GLY A 341 -11.73 6.97 4.34
CA GLY A 341 -10.53 6.39 4.94
C GLY A 341 -10.11 5.09 4.25
N HIS A 342 -11.07 4.21 3.95
CA HIS A 342 -10.84 2.96 3.24
C HIS A 342 -10.30 3.18 1.82
N ILE A 343 -10.85 4.13 1.08
CA ILE A 343 -10.36 4.47 -0.27
C ILE A 343 -8.93 5.01 -0.21
N LYS A 344 -8.62 5.89 0.76
CA LYS A 344 -7.25 6.42 0.92
C LYS A 344 -6.26 5.34 1.34
N VAL A 345 -6.67 4.37 2.18
CA VAL A 345 -5.87 3.19 2.52
C VAL A 345 -5.58 2.34 1.28
N ARG A 346 -6.59 2.02 0.48
CA ARG A 346 -6.44 1.28 -0.78
C ARG A 346 -5.45 1.97 -1.71
N ASN A 347 -5.61 3.27 -1.93
CA ASN A 347 -4.75 4.05 -2.82
C ASN A 347 -3.30 4.13 -2.31
N LEU A 348 -3.10 4.28 -0.99
CA LEU A 348 -1.76 4.24 -0.40
C LEU A 348 -1.10 2.88 -0.66
N LEU A 349 -1.80 1.77 -0.41
CA LEU A 349 -1.24 0.44 -0.61
C LEU A 349 -0.95 0.14 -2.08
N LEU A 350 -1.82 0.59 -2.99
CA LEU A 350 -1.59 0.50 -4.44
C LEU A 350 -0.40 1.35 -4.89
N SER A 351 -0.14 2.50 -4.26
CA SER A 351 1.03 3.35 -4.58
C SER A 351 2.39 2.72 -4.21
N LEU A 352 2.38 1.64 -3.41
CA LEU A 352 3.59 0.90 -3.06
C LEU A 352 4.03 -0.10 -4.15
N VAL A 353 3.14 -0.38 -5.10
CA VAL A 353 3.40 -1.26 -6.24
C VAL A 353 3.41 -0.45 -7.54
N ASP A 354 3.76 -1.10 -8.65
CA ASP A 354 3.85 -0.44 -9.95
C ASP A 354 2.46 0.05 -10.39
N SER A 355 2.34 1.32 -10.80
CA SER A 355 1.05 1.91 -11.18
C SER A 355 0.65 1.63 -12.63
N THR A 356 1.55 1.08 -13.44
CA THR A 356 1.32 0.89 -14.89
C THR A 356 0.33 -0.23 -15.21
N VAL A 357 0.25 -1.26 -14.35
CA VAL A 357 -0.62 -2.42 -14.55
C VAL A 357 -1.48 -2.65 -13.31
N ALA A 358 -2.79 -2.78 -13.48
CA ALA A 358 -3.69 -3.06 -12.36
C ALA A 358 -3.35 -4.42 -11.70
N PRO A 359 -3.07 -4.46 -10.39
CA PRO A 359 -2.73 -5.70 -9.70
C PRO A 359 -3.97 -6.53 -9.36
N THR A 360 -3.81 -7.86 -9.35
CA THR A 360 -4.73 -8.74 -8.61
C THR A 360 -4.25 -8.85 -7.17
N VAL A 361 -5.16 -8.74 -6.21
CA VAL A 361 -4.84 -8.62 -4.78
C VAL A 361 -5.40 -9.80 -4.01
N ASP A 362 -4.58 -10.44 -3.19
CA ASP A 362 -5.01 -11.50 -2.29
C ASP A 362 -4.22 -11.48 -0.96
N LEU A 363 -4.74 -12.17 0.05
CA LEU A 363 -4.04 -12.38 1.32
C LEU A 363 -3.41 -13.76 1.31
N VAL A 364 -2.11 -13.82 1.60
CA VAL A 364 -1.33 -15.05 1.60
C VAL A 364 -0.59 -15.25 2.91
N LYS A 365 -0.70 -16.44 3.48
CA LYS A 365 0.13 -16.83 4.62
C LYS A 365 1.43 -17.45 4.13
N LEU A 366 2.55 -16.82 4.46
CA LEU A 366 3.90 -17.33 4.24
C LEU A 366 4.55 -17.54 5.61
N GLY A 367 4.71 -18.80 6.00
CA GLY A 367 5.27 -19.09 7.31
C GLY A 367 4.37 -18.68 8.47
N ASN A 368 4.96 -17.95 9.42
CA ASN A 368 4.28 -17.38 10.58
C ASN A 368 3.61 -16.01 10.31
N TYR A 369 3.72 -15.43 9.11
CA TYR A 369 3.13 -14.11 8.79
C TYR A 369 2.06 -14.17 7.69
N ASN A 370 1.08 -13.27 7.81
CA ASN A 370 0.13 -12.94 6.76
C ASN A 370 0.64 -11.75 5.94
N PHE A 371 0.55 -11.88 4.62
CA PHE A 371 0.99 -10.88 3.66
C PHE A 371 -0.16 -10.48 2.76
N LEU A 372 -0.25 -9.18 2.49
CA LEU A 372 -0.98 -8.66 1.33
C LEU A 372 -0.11 -8.86 0.10
N ARG A 373 -0.62 -9.62 -0.87
CA ARG A 373 0.08 -9.92 -2.11
C ARG A 373 -0.60 -9.26 -3.30
N PHE A 374 0.20 -8.57 -4.10
CA PHE A 374 -0.18 -8.00 -5.38
C PHE A 374 0.48 -8.82 -6.48
N LYS A 375 -0.28 -9.26 -7.50
CA LYS A 375 0.26 -9.96 -8.66
C LYS A 375 0.04 -9.12 -9.91
N GLN A 376 1.09 -8.88 -10.66
CA GLN A 376 1.10 -8.05 -11.86
C GLN A 376 1.82 -8.79 -12.99
N SER A 377 1.25 -8.76 -14.20
CA SER A 377 1.89 -9.27 -15.41
C SER A 377 2.17 -8.08 -16.33
N PHE A 378 3.44 -7.87 -16.67
CA PHE A 378 3.90 -6.80 -17.53
C PHE A 378 4.24 -7.37 -18.90
N GLU A 379 3.86 -6.65 -19.95
CA GLU A 379 4.34 -6.90 -21.30
C GLU A 379 5.37 -5.82 -21.62
N ASP A 380 6.63 -6.21 -21.81
CA ASP A 380 7.66 -5.26 -22.21
C ASP A 380 7.48 -4.90 -23.69
N ILE A 381 7.28 -3.61 -23.96
CA ILE A 381 6.95 -3.08 -25.30
C ILE A 381 8.12 -3.27 -26.27
N ASN A 382 9.36 -3.29 -25.76
CA ASN A 382 10.56 -3.30 -26.61
C ASN A 382 11.05 -4.70 -26.98
N ASP A 383 10.94 -5.66 -26.05
CA ASP A 383 11.49 -7.01 -26.21
C ASP A 383 10.42 -8.11 -26.30
N GLY A 384 9.13 -7.76 -26.13
CA GLY A 384 8.03 -8.73 -26.06
C GLY A 384 8.09 -9.68 -24.85
N LYS A 385 9.06 -9.48 -23.95
CA LYS A 385 9.25 -10.31 -22.76
C LYS A 385 8.18 -10.00 -21.73
N ARG A 386 7.39 -11.01 -21.42
CA ARG A 386 6.35 -10.93 -20.40
C ARG A 386 6.92 -11.28 -19.03
N ASN A 387 6.92 -10.31 -18.13
CA ASN A 387 7.41 -10.46 -16.76
C ASN A 387 6.24 -10.56 -15.78
N TYR A 388 6.40 -11.36 -14.75
CA TYR A 388 5.43 -11.51 -13.68
C TYR A 388 6.06 -11.09 -12.35
N ARG A 389 5.41 -10.15 -11.66
CA ARG A 389 5.85 -9.62 -10.36
C ARG A 389 4.81 -9.95 -9.29
N GLU A 390 5.28 -10.47 -8.17
CA GLU A 390 4.50 -10.58 -6.94
C GLU A 390 5.11 -9.65 -5.89
N SER A 391 4.33 -8.71 -5.36
CA SER A 391 4.74 -7.83 -4.27
C SER A 391 4.05 -8.28 -2.99
N TYR A 392 4.82 -8.44 -1.92
CA TYR A 392 4.39 -8.93 -0.61
C TYR A 392 4.59 -7.86 0.45
N ILE A 393 3.53 -7.52 1.16
CA ILE A 393 3.55 -6.56 2.28
C ILE A 393 3.07 -7.28 3.54
N PRO A 394 3.93 -7.49 4.57
CA PRO A 394 3.46 -8.09 5.81
C PRO A 394 2.48 -7.15 6.50
N ILE A 395 1.32 -7.68 6.91
CA ILE A 395 0.21 -6.90 7.50
C ILE A 395 0.09 -7.05 9.02
N GLU A 396 1.00 -7.82 9.64
CA GLU A 396 0.94 -8.17 11.06
C GLU A 396 2.01 -7.46 11.91
N THR A 397 2.67 -6.44 11.35
CA THR A 397 3.75 -5.66 11.97
C THR A 397 3.69 -4.20 11.51
N LEU A 398 4.02 -3.26 12.39
CA LEU A 398 4.17 -1.85 11.98
C LEU A 398 5.47 -1.56 11.23
N ASN A 399 6.45 -2.48 11.29
CA ASN A 399 7.78 -2.40 10.69
C ASN A 399 7.83 -3.15 9.35
N SER A 400 6.87 -2.84 8.47
CA SER A 400 6.64 -3.59 7.24
C SER A 400 7.67 -3.25 6.15
N SER A 401 7.83 -4.15 5.19
CA SER A 401 8.68 -3.93 4.02
C SER A 401 8.08 -4.61 2.80
N VAL A 402 8.16 -3.94 1.66
CA VAL A 402 7.72 -4.50 0.38
C VAL A 402 8.80 -5.44 -0.14
N ILE A 403 8.47 -6.72 -0.16
CA ILE A 403 9.29 -7.77 -0.75
C ILE A 403 8.73 -8.05 -2.14
N THR A 404 9.55 -7.93 -3.18
CA THR A 404 9.14 -8.23 -4.55
C THR A 404 9.79 -9.51 -5.03
N MET A 405 9.01 -10.30 -5.77
CA MET A 405 9.46 -11.50 -6.41
C MET A 405 9.13 -11.43 -7.89
N GLU A 406 10.14 -11.53 -8.75
CA GLU A 406 10.03 -11.35 -10.20
C GLU A 406 10.40 -12.64 -10.92
N TRP A 407 9.59 -13.07 -11.87
CA TRP A 407 9.78 -14.27 -12.68
C TRP A 407 9.36 -13.99 -14.12
N GLY A 408 9.79 -14.83 -15.07
CA GLY A 408 9.13 -14.90 -16.37
C GLY A 408 7.69 -15.41 -16.27
N THR A 409 6.94 -15.30 -17.36
CA THR A 409 5.54 -15.76 -17.43
C THR A 409 5.37 -17.17 -18.01
N GLY A 410 6.45 -17.80 -18.49
CA GLY A 410 6.40 -19.14 -19.05
C GLY A 410 6.01 -20.22 -18.03
N MET A 411 5.64 -21.40 -18.55
CA MET A 411 5.21 -22.52 -17.72
C MET A 411 6.33 -23.03 -16.79
N LYS A 412 7.57 -23.06 -17.29
CA LYS A 412 8.75 -23.49 -16.52
C LYS A 412 8.98 -22.56 -15.33
N GLU A 413 8.88 -21.26 -15.54
CA GLU A 413 9.00 -20.20 -14.53
C GLU A 413 7.88 -20.28 -13.51
N ALA A 414 6.65 -20.54 -13.95
CA ALA A 414 5.51 -20.70 -13.04
C ALA A 414 5.68 -21.92 -12.11
N LEU A 415 6.24 -23.02 -12.61
CA LEU A 415 6.57 -24.21 -11.81
C LEU A 415 7.73 -23.93 -10.84
N ALA A 416 8.83 -23.34 -11.32
CA ALA A 416 9.97 -22.95 -10.48
C ALA A 416 9.53 -22.02 -9.32
N ARG A 417 8.69 -21.03 -9.64
CA ARG A 417 8.10 -20.11 -8.66
C ARG A 417 7.25 -20.85 -7.63
N LYS A 418 6.43 -21.81 -8.06
CA LYS A 418 5.57 -22.59 -7.16
C LYS A 418 6.42 -23.47 -6.22
N ASP A 419 7.46 -24.10 -6.75
CA ASP A 419 8.39 -24.93 -5.98
C ASP A 419 9.13 -24.07 -4.95
N PHE A 420 9.70 -22.93 -5.36
CA PHE A 420 10.36 -22.01 -4.44
C PHE A 420 9.42 -21.52 -3.32
N LYS A 421 8.18 -21.12 -3.68
CA LYS A 421 7.21 -20.66 -2.68
C LYS A 421 6.86 -21.75 -1.68
N SER A 422 6.61 -22.97 -2.14
CA SER A 422 6.17 -24.06 -1.26
C SER A 422 7.30 -24.61 -0.39
N LYS A 423 8.49 -24.83 -0.97
CA LYS A 423 9.65 -25.41 -0.29
C LYS A 423 10.40 -24.42 0.60
N PHE A 424 10.51 -23.16 0.17
CA PHE A 424 11.32 -22.15 0.87
C PHE A 424 10.48 -21.13 1.64
N LEU A 425 9.63 -20.35 0.94
CA LEU A 425 8.87 -19.27 1.58
C LEU A 425 7.76 -19.78 2.51
N GLY A 426 7.17 -20.93 2.19
CA GLY A 426 6.17 -21.59 3.03
C GLY A 426 6.74 -21.95 4.39
N ALA A 427 7.97 -22.48 4.43
CA ALA A 427 8.68 -22.93 5.61
C ALA A 427 9.41 -21.81 6.38
N SER A 428 9.33 -20.57 5.89
CA SER A 428 10.04 -19.43 6.49
C SER A 428 9.41 -18.98 7.81
N LYS A 429 10.21 -18.53 8.76
CA LYS A 429 9.81 -17.75 9.92
C LYS A 429 10.31 -16.32 9.76
N TRP A 430 9.44 -15.33 9.94
CA TRP A 430 9.73 -13.91 9.76
C TRP A 430 9.82 -13.18 11.10
N PHE A 431 10.65 -12.14 11.15
CA PHE A 431 11.04 -11.39 12.35
C PHE A 431 11.15 -9.87 12.09
N PHE A 432 10.16 -9.29 11.40
CA PHE A 432 10.18 -7.87 10.98
C PHE A 432 10.30 -6.87 12.14
N ASP A 433 9.81 -7.24 13.31
CA ASP A 433 9.83 -6.40 14.51
C ASP A 433 11.18 -6.37 15.23
N TYR A 434 12.13 -7.21 14.80
CA TYR A 434 13.37 -7.42 15.52
C TYR A 434 14.63 -7.15 14.69
N SER A 435 15.68 -6.72 15.37
CA SER A 435 17.03 -6.56 14.82
C SER A 435 18.02 -7.51 15.50
N SER A 436 19.08 -7.85 14.78
CA SER A 436 20.14 -8.73 15.27
C SER A 436 19.60 -10.10 15.67
N VAL A 437 18.61 -10.59 14.91
CA VAL A 437 18.02 -11.92 15.10
C VAL A 437 19.05 -12.97 14.70
N PHE A 438 19.74 -12.71 13.59
CA PHE A 438 20.74 -13.60 13.03
C PHE A 438 22.11 -12.92 13.12
N LYS A 439 23.03 -13.56 13.84
CA LYS A 439 24.44 -13.18 13.86
C LYS A 439 25.20 -14.09 12.90
N ILE A 440 26.30 -13.56 12.35
CA ILE A 440 27.22 -14.39 11.57
C ILE A 440 27.73 -15.54 12.46
N SER A 441 27.72 -16.75 11.91
CA SER A 441 28.30 -17.93 12.55
C SER A 441 29.82 -17.83 12.51
N LEU A 442 30.52 -18.34 13.53
CA LEU A 442 31.98 -18.56 13.43
C LEU A 442 32.33 -19.84 12.67
N ASP A 443 31.36 -20.74 12.56
CA ASP A 443 31.47 -22.01 11.85
C ASP A 443 31.14 -21.81 10.36
N GLU A 444 32.15 -22.04 9.50
CA GLU A 444 32.09 -21.89 8.03
C GLU A 444 31.04 -22.82 7.40
N ASP A 445 30.77 -24.00 7.99
CA ASP A 445 29.82 -24.99 7.44
C ASP A 445 28.37 -24.46 7.45
N LYS A 446 28.10 -23.50 8.33
CA LYS A 446 26.80 -22.83 8.44
C LYS A 446 26.63 -21.68 7.46
N PHE A 447 27.66 -21.33 6.69
CA PHE A 447 27.55 -20.26 5.70
C PHE A 447 26.58 -20.67 4.57
N SER A 448 25.91 -19.66 4.03
CA SER A 448 24.95 -19.82 2.94
C SER A 448 24.98 -18.60 2.02
N ALA A 449 24.24 -18.64 0.92
CA ALA A 449 24.02 -17.47 0.07
C ALA A 449 23.52 -16.25 0.88
N PHE A 450 22.69 -16.46 1.91
CA PHE A 450 22.20 -15.36 2.75
C PHE A 450 23.28 -14.76 3.66
N THR A 451 24.26 -15.56 4.08
CA THR A 451 25.43 -15.05 4.83
C THR A 451 26.20 -14.02 4.00
N VAL A 452 26.35 -14.28 2.69
CA VAL A 452 26.95 -13.33 1.76
C VAL A 452 26.06 -12.09 1.62
N LEU A 453 24.75 -12.24 1.46
CA LEU A 453 23.83 -11.09 1.32
C LEU A 453 23.85 -10.16 2.53
N ASP A 454 23.89 -10.72 3.74
CA ASP A 454 23.78 -9.94 4.98
C ASP A 454 25.11 -9.29 5.39
N HIS A 455 26.22 -10.00 5.23
CA HIS A 455 27.48 -9.61 5.85
C HIS A 455 28.57 -9.19 4.85
N PHE A 456 28.43 -9.48 3.56
CA PHE A 456 29.49 -9.15 2.60
C PHE A 456 29.77 -7.65 2.54
N SER A 457 28.75 -6.79 2.63
CA SER A 457 28.93 -5.32 2.66
C SER A 457 29.25 -4.72 4.04
N ASP A 458 29.37 -5.54 5.08
CA ASP A 458 29.58 -5.06 6.45
C ASP A 458 31.06 -4.79 6.77
N ASN A 459 31.49 -3.54 6.66
CA ASN A 459 32.89 -3.16 6.91
C ASN A 459 33.33 -3.29 8.39
N SER A 460 32.46 -3.69 9.31
CA SER A 460 32.78 -3.84 10.73
C SER A 460 33.25 -5.24 11.14
N LEU A 461 33.25 -6.20 10.21
CA LEU A 461 33.77 -7.55 10.47
C LEU A 461 35.27 -7.54 10.80
N ASP A 462 35.67 -8.40 11.73
CA ASP A 462 37.08 -8.67 12.01
C ASP A 462 37.76 -9.38 10.82
N ALA A 463 39.09 -9.33 10.78
CA ALA A 463 39.88 -9.81 9.64
C ALA A 463 39.71 -11.33 9.40
N ALA A 464 39.62 -12.14 10.47
CA ALA A 464 39.48 -13.58 10.35
C ALA A 464 38.10 -13.97 9.79
N THR A 465 37.03 -13.37 10.33
CA THR A 465 35.66 -13.59 9.82
C THR A 465 35.52 -13.09 8.37
N ARG A 466 36.18 -11.99 8.02
CA ARG A 466 36.22 -11.47 6.65
C ARG A 466 36.90 -12.45 5.69
N GLU A 467 38.05 -12.99 6.06
CA GLU A 467 38.79 -13.95 5.24
C GLU A 467 37.97 -15.24 5.01
N ALA A 468 37.35 -15.77 6.07
CA ALA A 468 36.45 -16.92 5.99
C ALA A 468 35.27 -16.64 5.03
N LEU A 469 34.65 -15.46 5.12
CA LEU A 469 33.55 -15.05 4.25
C LEU A 469 34.00 -14.90 2.79
N GLU A 470 35.18 -14.34 2.53
CA GLU A 470 35.76 -14.22 1.19
C GLU A 470 36.06 -15.61 0.59
N LYS A 471 36.68 -16.50 1.37
CA LYS A 471 36.98 -17.89 0.97
C LYS A 471 35.71 -18.66 0.64
N TYR A 472 34.70 -18.61 1.51
CA TYR A 472 33.40 -19.22 1.26
C TYR A 472 32.74 -18.64 0.01
N THR A 473 32.72 -17.30 -0.13
CA THR A 473 32.11 -16.65 -1.29
C THR A 473 32.77 -17.09 -2.59
N PHE A 474 34.11 -17.13 -2.64
CA PHE A 474 34.83 -17.61 -3.81
C PHE A 474 34.50 -19.07 -4.13
N THR A 475 34.59 -19.96 -3.13
CA THR A 475 34.32 -21.39 -3.29
C THR A 475 32.88 -21.62 -3.78
N TYR A 476 31.91 -20.95 -3.15
CA TYR A 476 30.50 -21.02 -3.54
C TYR A 476 30.27 -20.61 -4.99
N PHE A 477 30.85 -19.49 -5.43
CA PHE A 477 30.73 -19.07 -6.83
C PHE A 477 31.52 -19.96 -7.78
N TYR A 478 32.67 -20.51 -7.37
CA TYR A 478 33.46 -21.44 -8.17
C TYR A 478 32.68 -22.73 -8.45
N ASP A 479 32.08 -23.33 -7.42
CA ASP A 479 31.31 -24.58 -7.53
C ASP A 479 30.09 -24.41 -8.45
N LEU A 480 29.36 -23.30 -8.31
CA LEU A 480 28.25 -22.95 -9.18
C LEU A 480 28.71 -22.71 -10.63
N SER A 481 29.88 -22.08 -10.80
CA SER A 481 30.46 -21.82 -12.12
C SER A 481 30.87 -23.12 -12.81
N ALA A 482 31.56 -24.01 -12.09
CA ALA A 482 31.94 -25.33 -12.59
C ALA A 482 30.71 -26.15 -13.00
N SER A 483 29.65 -26.12 -12.18
CA SER A 483 28.36 -26.78 -12.48
C SER A 483 27.73 -26.20 -13.75
N SER A 484 27.65 -24.87 -13.87
CA SER A 484 27.10 -24.21 -15.06
C SER A 484 27.88 -24.52 -16.35
N MET A 485 29.19 -24.74 -16.24
CA MET A 485 30.05 -25.10 -17.38
C MET A 485 29.91 -26.57 -17.78
N LYS A 486 29.68 -27.45 -16.80
CA LYS A 486 29.46 -28.88 -17.04
C LYS A 486 28.11 -29.15 -17.70
N GLU A 487 27.08 -28.41 -17.29
CA GLU A 487 25.71 -28.55 -17.79
C GLU A 487 25.39 -27.65 -19.00
N GLU A 488 26.34 -26.79 -19.38
CA GLU A 488 26.22 -25.82 -20.47
C GLU A 488 25.03 -24.83 -20.30
N ASP A 489 24.63 -24.57 -19.06
CA ASP A 489 23.53 -23.65 -18.72
C ASP A 489 23.95 -22.18 -18.90
N GLU A 490 23.52 -21.58 -20.02
CA GLU A 490 23.82 -20.19 -20.33
C GLU A 490 23.13 -19.19 -19.41
N THR A 491 21.92 -19.51 -18.92
CA THR A 491 21.14 -18.64 -18.02
C THR A 491 21.85 -18.51 -16.68
N LEU A 492 22.25 -19.64 -16.09
CA LEU A 492 23.02 -19.67 -14.84
C LEU A 492 24.33 -18.93 -14.98
N ARG A 493 25.07 -19.19 -16.06
CA ARG A 493 26.36 -18.54 -16.35
C ARG A 493 26.24 -17.02 -16.42
N ASN A 494 25.23 -16.51 -17.13
CA ASN A 494 24.99 -15.07 -17.24
C ASN A 494 24.68 -14.43 -15.88
N SER A 495 23.88 -15.11 -15.05
CA SER A 495 23.56 -14.66 -13.70
C SER A 495 24.75 -14.68 -12.74
N LEU A 496 25.62 -15.69 -12.84
CA LEU A 496 26.88 -15.75 -12.10
C LEU A 496 27.81 -14.62 -12.51
N ILE A 497 28.01 -14.37 -13.82
CA ILE A 497 28.84 -13.26 -14.32
C ILE A 497 28.34 -11.91 -13.78
N ALA A 498 27.03 -11.68 -13.83
CA ALA A 498 26.42 -10.44 -13.34
C ALA A 498 26.63 -10.26 -11.83
N SER A 499 26.43 -11.32 -11.04
CA SER A 499 26.58 -11.30 -9.58
C SER A 499 28.04 -11.17 -9.14
N ILE A 500 28.98 -11.88 -9.78
CA ILE A 500 30.42 -11.73 -9.57
C ILE A 500 30.86 -10.28 -9.86
N ASN A 501 30.38 -9.70 -10.96
CA ASN A 501 30.70 -8.32 -11.30
C ASN A 501 30.24 -7.34 -10.21
N ARG A 502 29.04 -7.54 -9.64
CA ARG A 502 28.52 -6.71 -8.55
C ARG A 502 29.32 -6.87 -7.26
N LEU A 503 29.73 -8.09 -6.92
CA LEU A 503 30.61 -8.35 -5.76
C LEU A 503 31.97 -7.66 -5.91
N ILE A 504 32.58 -7.71 -7.10
CA ILE A 504 33.83 -6.98 -7.39
C ILE A 504 33.63 -5.46 -7.23
N LEU A 505 32.53 -4.92 -7.76
CA LEU A 505 32.20 -3.50 -7.61
C LEU A 505 32.00 -3.08 -6.15
N LEU A 506 31.37 -3.93 -5.33
CA LEU A 506 31.22 -3.70 -3.90
C LEU A 506 32.55 -3.71 -3.17
N ASN A 507 33.41 -4.69 -3.44
CA ASN A 507 34.75 -4.76 -2.87
C ASN A 507 35.55 -3.48 -3.20
N ASN A 508 35.62 -3.12 -4.49
CA ASN A 508 36.30 -1.90 -4.93
C ASN A 508 35.75 -0.64 -4.25
N TYR A 509 34.42 -0.56 -4.10
CA TYR A 509 33.79 0.57 -3.42
C TYR A 509 34.17 0.64 -1.93
N ALA A 510 34.16 -0.49 -1.23
CA ALA A 510 34.52 -0.54 0.18
C ALA A 510 35.98 -0.14 0.41
N ARG A 511 36.90 -0.58 -0.45
CA ARG A 511 38.33 -0.21 -0.42
C ARG A 511 38.58 1.27 -0.66
N VAL A 512 37.82 1.90 -1.56
CA VAL A 512 37.93 3.36 -1.80
C VAL A 512 37.39 4.17 -0.61
N LYS A 513 36.39 3.63 0.10
CA LYS A 513 35.72 4.34 1.21
C LYS A 513 36.48 4.24 2.54
N SER A 514 37.31 3.21 2.74
CA SER A 514 38.13 3.10 3.95
C SER A 514 39.14 4.24 4.00
N LYS A 515 38.93 5.20 4.93
CA LYS A 515 39.81 6.36 5.13
C LYS A 515 41.19 5.96 5.69
N ASP A 516 41.26 4.85 6.42
CA ASP A 516 42.52 4.25 6.87
C ASP A 516 43.10 3.36 5.79
N LYS A 517 44.19 3.80 5.14
CA LYS A 517 44.96 2.96 4.20
C LYS A 517 45.59 1.74 4.88
N SER A 518 45.70 1.73 6.22
CA SER A 518 46.29 0.65 7.02
C SER A 518 45.32 -0.47 7.39
N LYS A 519 44.00 -0.29 7.19
CA LYS A 519 42.98 -1.33 7.37
C LYS A 519 42.38 -1.67 6.02
N GLU A 520 43.06 -2.50 5.24
CA GLU A 520 42.46 -3.09 4.05
C GLU A 520 41.24 -3.92 4.47
N VAL A 521 40.04 -3.40 4.23
CA VAL A 521 38.77 -4.04 4.62
C VAL A 521 38.50 -5.33 3.83
N PHE A 522 39.10 -5.46 2.65
CA PHE A 522 38.95 -6.62 1.75
C PHE A 522 40.29 -7.00 1.14
N SER A 523 40.49 -8.29 0.87
CA SER A 523 41.74 -8.77 0.30
C SER A 523 41.85 -8.47 -1.20
N VAL A 524 43.04 -8.05 -1.64
CA VAL A 524 43.39 -7.94 -3.07
C VAL A 524 43.31 -9.31 -3.75
N LYS A 525 43.67 -10.36 -3.03
CA LYS A 525 43.62 -11.76 -3.48
C LYS A 525 42.21 -12.14 -3.92
N PHE A 526 41.18 -11.86 -3.12
CA PHE A 526 39.79 -12.16 -3.46
C PHE A 526 39.33 -11.44 -4.72
N SER A 527 39.63 -10.13 -4.87
CA SER A 527 39.28 -9.37 -6.09
C SER A 527 39.90 -9.97 -7.35
N ARG A 528 41.16 -10.40 -7.28
CA ARG A 528 41.87 -11.07 -8.38
C ARG A 528 41.21 -12.42 -8.70
N LEU A 529 40.95 -13.24 -7.69
CA LEU A 529 40.32 -14.56 -7.85
C LEU A 529 38.93 -14.47 -8.49
N MET A 530 38.07 -13.56 -8.02
CA MET A 530 36.74 -13.33 -8.60
C MET A 530 36.82 -12.79 -10.03
N SER A 531 37.80 -11.95 -10.34
CA SER A 531 38.02 -11.44 -11.71
C SER A 531 38.47 -12.56 -12.65
N ASN A 532 39.36 -13.45 -12.21
CA ASN A 532 39.78 -14.62 -12.97
C ASN A 532 38.60 -15.58 -13.22
N LEU A 533 37.80 -15.85 -12.19
CA LEU A 533 36.59 -16.67 -12.30
C LEU A 533 35.59 -16.10 -13.31
N LYS A 534 35.33 -14.78 -13.25
CA LYS A 534 34.48 -14.07 -14.22
C LYS A 534 35.01 -14.21 -15.64
N ASN A 535 36.31 -14.04 -15.82
CA ASN A 535 36.94 -14.14 -17.15
C ASN A 535 36.85 -15.57 -17.69
N ALA A 536 37.11 -16.59 -16.86
CA ALA A 536 36.96 -17.98 -17.22
C ALA A 536 35.53 -18.35 -17.65
N LEU A 537 34.52 -17.86 -16.94
CA LEU A 537 33.11 -18.01 -17.34
C LEU A 537 32.81 -17.32 -18.67
N LYS A 538 33.30 -16.10 -18.87
CA LYS A 538 33.08 -15.35 -20.12
C LYS A 538 33.72 -16.02 -21.34
N THR A 539 34.94 -16.54 -21.19
CA THR A 539 35.68 -17.20 -22.28
C THR A 539 35.33 -18.69 -22.42
N LYS A 540 34.41 -19.21 -21.60
CA LYS A 540 34.05 -20.63 -21.55
C LYS A 540 35.27 -21.55 -21.36
N ASN A 541 36.26 -21.12 -20.57
CA ASN A 541 37.51 -21.87 -20.35
C ASN A 541 37.28 -23.07 -19.41
N LYS A 542 37.04 -24.27 -19.99
CA LYS A 542 36.79 -25.52 -19.23
C LYS A 542 37.99 -25.91 -18.34
N ASN A 543 39.22 -25.75 -18.82
CA ASN A 543 40.44 -26.13 -18.10
C ASN A 543 40.58 -25.40 -16.75
N PHE A 544 40.03 -24.19 -16.61
CA PHE A 544 40.05 -23.45 -15.35
C PHE A 544 39.26 -24.17 -14.22
N PHE A 545 38.26 -24.95 -14.59
CA PHE A 545 37.38 -25.67 -13.66
C PHE A 545 37.80 -27.13 -13.42
N GLU A 546 38.84 -27.60 -14.11
CA GLU A 546 39.38 -28.96 -13.97
C GLU A 546 40.50 -29.04 -12.93
N VAL A 547 41.05 -27.89 -12.53
CA VAL A 547 42.07 -27.79 -11.48
C VAL A 547 41.38 -27.86 -10.11
N LYS A 548 41.42 -29.04 -9.48
CA LYS A 548 40.97 -29.24 -8.09
C LYS A 548 41.97 -28.76 -7.06
#